data_AF-A0A495ZZZ0-F1
#
_entry.id   AF-A0A495ZZZ0-F1
#
_cell.length_a   1.000
_cell.length_b   1.000
_cell.length_c   1.000
_cell.angle_alpha   90.00
_cell.angle_beta   90.00
_cell.angle_gamma   90.00
#
_symmetry.space_group_name_H-M   'P 1'
#
loop_
_entity.id
_entity.type
_entity.pdbx_description
1 polymer ?
#
loop_
_entity_poly.entity_id
_entity_poly.type
_entity_poly.pdbx_seq_one_letter_code
_entity_poly.pdbx_strand_id
1 'polypeptide(L)'
;MFRVSVFLMATLLLFSTMPVSLAQQNSVQAQAEADASADMSDMSKAKWFLLGGVGSTAGCLLGCVGGSLLGGPSYASGNSQANLMLAGSVLCGVCAVPIAVFRYPHNVTPPPERLLGKSPEYMEAYTQAYKSRTVLLRKIFVTAGSIVSNLGVMTLLTTQVGLGI
;
A
#
# COMPACT_ATOMS: atom_id res chain seq x y z
N MET A 1 63.23 9.74 3.48
CA MET A 1 62.39 8.68 4.07
C MET A 1 61.24 9.21 4.93
N PHE A 2 61.42 10.26 5.75
CA PHE A 2 60.38 10.80 6.63
C PHE A 2 59.07 11.22 5.92
N ARG A 3 59.16 11.81 4.72
CA ARG A 3 57.99 12.26 3.93
C ARG A 3 57.08 11.12 3.44
N VAL A 4 57.64 9.93 3.17
CA VAL A 4 56.87 8.77 2.70
C VAL A 4 56.08 8.15 3.86
N SER A 5 56.67 8.12 5.05
CA SER A 5 56.01 7.61 6.27
C SER A 5 54.81 8.46 6.68
N VAL A 6 54.93 9.79 6.62
CA VAL A 6 53.80 10.71 6.93
C VAL A 6 52.65 10.53 5.93
N PHE A 7 52.97 10.33 4.64
CA PHE A 7 51.96 10.11 3.61
C PHE A 7 51.20 8.79 3.81
N LEU A 8 51.90 7.72 4.21
CA LEU A 8 51.32 6.41 4.52
C LEU A 8 50.44 6.43 5.78
N MET A 9 50.85 7.21 6.79
CA MET A 9 50.08 7.40 8.02
C MET A 9 48.77 8.15 7.74
N ALA A 10 48.81 9.19 6.89
CA ALA A 10 47.64 9.97 6.52
C ALA A 10 46.64 9.17 5.69
N THR A 11 47.11 8.35 4.74
CA THR A 11 46.21 7.49 3.94
C THR A 11 45.58 6.38 4.76
N LEU A 12 46.31 5.76 5.71
CA LEU A 12 45.75 4.77 6.64
C LEU A 12 44.70 5.37 7.59
N LEU A 13 44.88 6.62 8.03
CA LEU A 13 43.89 7.33 8.84
C LEU A 13 42.62 7.70 8.06
N LEU A 14 42.77 8.10 6.79
CA LEU A 14 41.62 8.35 5.91
C LEU A 14 40.87 7.06 5.55
N PHE A 15 41.59 5.95 5.40
CA PHE A 15 40.99 4.65 5.08
C PHE A 15 40.31 3.99 6.29
N SER A 16 40.79 4.27 7.51
CA SER A 16 40.20 3.74 8.75
C SER A 16 38.99 4.53 9.26
N THR A 17 38.81 5.78 8.82
CA THR A 17 37.67 6.62 9.22
C THR A 17 36.41 6.38 8.37
N MET A 18 36.56 5.97 7.11
CA MET A 18 35.45 5.62 6.20
C MET A 18 34.54 4.45 6.67
N PRO A 19 35.06 3.31 7.17
CA PRO A 19 34.19 2.23 7.64
C PRO A 19 33.42 2.60 8.92
N VAL A 20 33.99 3.47 9.76
CA VAL A 20 33.34 3.92 11.00
C VAL A 20 32.15 4.81 10.69
N SER A 21 32.27 5.75 9.75
CA SER A 21 31.15 6.61 9.35
C SER A 21 30.01 5.81 8.68
N LEU A 22 30.34 4.82 7.83
CA LEU A 22 29.32 3.97 7.21
C LEU A 22 28.58 3.10 8.24
N ALA A 23 29.31 2.51 9.20
CA ALA A 23 28.69 1.68 10.24
C ALA A 23 27.76 2.51 11.15
N GLN A 24 28.16 3.74 11.47
CA GLN A 24 27.36 4.66 12.27
C GLN A 24 26.14 5.18 11.49
N GLN A 25 26.25 5.41 10.19
CA GLN A 25 25.12 5.84 9.37
C GLN A 25 24.08 4.72 9.21
N ASN A 26 24.53 3.47 9.05
CA ASN A 26 23.65 2.30 8.96
C ASN A 26 22.88 2.03 10.26
N SER A 27 23.50 2.24 11.43
CA SER A 27 22.80 2.01 12.70
C SER A 27 21.69 3.02 12.94
N VAL A 28 21.91 4.30 12.60
CA VAL A 28 20.89 5.36 12.67
C VAL A 28 19.74 5.07 11.71
N GLN A 29 20.04 4.64 10.48
CA GLN A 29 19.03 4.30 9.50
C GLN A 29 18.20 3.06 9.93
N ALA A 30 18.86 2.00 10.39
CA ALA A 30 18.18 0.78 10.84
C ALA A 30 17.25 1.05 12.02
N GLN A 31 17.67 1.90 12.95
CA GLN A 31 16.85 2.28 14.10
C GLN A 31 15.64 3.13 13.67
N ALA A 32 15.83 4.10 12.76
CA ALA A 32 14.74 4.90 12.22
C ALA A 32 13.69 4.03 11.50
N GLU A 33 14.13 3.03 10.73
CA GLU A 33 13.22 2.09 10.04
C GLU A 33 12.45 1.20 11.03
N ALA A 34 13.11 0.71 12.09
CA ALA A 34 12.46 -0.09 13.13
C ALA A 34 11.39 0.71 13.87
N ASP A 35 11.71 1.92 14.31
CA ASP A 35 10.78 2.81 15.01
C ASP A 35 9.58 3.19 14.12
N ALA A 36 9.83 3.52 12.84
CA ALA A 36 8.77 3.81 11.88
C ALA A 36 7.83 2.61 11.66
N SER A 37 8.37 1.39 11.67
CA SER A 37 7.57 0.17 11.50
C SER A 37 6.70 -0.15 12.71
N ALA A 38 7.18 0.14 13.93
CA ALA A 38 6.44 -0.04 15.17
C ALA A 38 5.23 0.91 15.23
N ASP A 39 5.43 2.19 14.93
CA ASP A 39 4.38 3.22 14.97
C ASP A 39 3.26 2.99 13.94
N MET A 40 3.54 2.26 12.86
CA MET A 40 2.52 1.91 11.86
C MET A 40 1.64 0.73 12.24
N SER A 41 2.03 -0.05 13.25
CA SER A 41 1.23 -1.21 13.66
C SER A 41 -0.16 -0.80 14.18
N ASP A 42 -0.25 0.41 14.75
CA ASP A 42 -1.46 1.05 15.28
C ASP A 42 -2.22 1.90 14.26
N MET A 43 -1.62 2.22 13.10
CA MET A 43 -2.38 2.88 12.03
C MET A 43 -3.57 1.99 11.68
N SER A 44 -4.76 2.58 11.60
CA SER A 44 -6.03 1.87 11.51
C SER A 44 -6.17 0.99 10.26
N LYS A 45 -5.53 -0.19 10.28
CA LYS A 45 -5.55 -1.25 9.25
C LYS A 45 -6.99 -1.59 8.88
N ALA A 46 -7.85 -1.63 9.90
CA ALA A 46 -9.29 -1.82 9.78
C ALA A 46 -9.98 -0.75 8.90
N LYS A 47 -9.61 0.54 9.04
CA LYS A 47 -10.21 1.59 8.19
C LYS A 47 -9.83 1.42 6.73
N TRP A 48 -8.57 1.07 6.43
CA TRP A 48 -8.11 0.85 5.06
C TRP A 48 -8.68 -0.42 4.44
N PHE A 49 -8.81 -1.47 5.25
CA PHE A 49 -9.49 -2.70 4.85
C PHE A 49 -10.98 -2.45 4.57
N LEU A 50 -11.68 -1.75 5.46
CA LEU A 50 -13.09 -1.39 5.27
C LEU A 50 -13.27 -0.46 4.06
N LEU A 51 -12.37 0.50 3.84
CA LEU A 51 -12.41 1.35 2.64
C LEU A 51 -12.27 0.51 1.36
N GLY A 52 -11.38 -0.48 1.37
CA GLY A 52 -11.24 -1.43 0.26
C GLY A 52 -12.50 -2.26 0.05
N GLY A 53 -13.11 -2.77 1.13
CA GLY A 53 -14.33 -3.58 1.05
C GLY A 53 -15.56 -2.79 0.61
N VAL A 54 -15.88 -1.69 1.31
CA VAL A 54 -17.06 -0.85 1.04
C VAL A 54 -16.93 -0.12 -0.30
N GLY A 55 -15.73 0.36 -0.64
CA GLY A 55 -15.50 0.97 -1.94
C GLY A 55 -15.73 -0.03 -3.08
N SER A 56 -15.33 -1.29 -2.88
CA SER A 56 -15.40 -2.33 -3.92
C SER A 56 -16.82 -2.81 -4.13
N THR A 57 -17.60 -3.01 -3.05
CA THR A 57 -19.02 -3.35 -3.16
C THR A 57 -19.83 -2.24 -3.81
N ALA A 58 -19.59 -0.98 -3.45
CA ALA A 58 -20.22 0.17 -4.10
C ALA A 58 -19.85 0.24 -5.59
N GLY A 59 -18.59 -0.01 -5.95
CA GLY A 59 -18.12 -0.09 -7.33
C GLY A 59 -18.75 -1.24 -8.12
N CYS A 60 -18.91 -2.41 -7.51
CA CYS A 60 -19.62 -3.54 -8.11
C CYS A 60 -21.09 -3.22 -8.42
N LEU A 61 -21.80 -2.60 -7.47
CA LEU A 61 -23.19 -2.19 -7.68
C LEU A 61 -23.32 -1.13 -8.78
N LEU A 62 -22.42 -0.14 -8.81
CA LEU A 62 -22.35 0.85 -9.88
C LEU A 62 -21.98 0.23 -11.24
N GLY A 63 -21.11 -0.79 -11.26
CA GLY A 63 -20.76 -1.54 -12.47
C GLY A 63 -21.93 -2.33 -13.04
N CYS A 64 -22.73 -2.97 -12.19
CA CYS A 64 -23.96 -3.67 -12.62
C CYS A 64 -24.99 -2.70 -13.24
N VAL A 65 -25.15 -1.51 -12.65
CA VAL A 65 -26.06 -0.47 -13.16
C VAL A 65 -25.50 0.22 -14.41
N GLY A 66 -24.19 0.48 -14.45
CA GLY A 66 -23.49 1.09 -15.59
C GLY A 66 -23.45 0.19 -16.83
N GLY A 67 -23.29 -1.12 -16.64
CA GLY A 67 -23.45 -2.12 -17.70
C GLY A 67 -24.87 -2.17 -18.27
N SER A 68 -25.88 -1.73 -17.49
CA SER A 68 -27.25 -1.59 -17.97
C SER A 68 -27.50 -0.26 -18.72
N LEU A 69 -26.71 0.79 -18.45
CA LEU A 69 -26.85 2.13 -19.05
C LEU A 69 -26.01 2.34 -20.32
N LEU A 70 -24.88 1.64 -20.47
CA LEU A 70 -23.99 1.75 -21.64
C LEU A 70 -24.42 0.89 -22.85
N GLY A 71 -25.58 0.22 -22.77
CA GLY A 71 -26.28 -0.33 -23.94
C GLY A 71 -25.49 -1.37 -24.75
N GLY A 72 -25.60 -2.63 -24.37
CA GLY A 72 -25.66 -3.72 -25.35
C GLY A 72 -27.14 -3.99 -25.69
N PRO A 73 -27.52 -4.14 -26.97
CA PRO A 73 -28.91 -4.36 -27.34
C PRO A 73 -29.42 -5.67 -26.74
N SER A 74 -30.72 -5.68 -26.42
CA SER A 74 -31.51 -6.84 -26.01
C SER A 74 -31.19 -8.13 -26.78
N TYR A 75 -30.24 -8.97 -26.34
CA TYR A 75 -30.10 -10.35 -26.84
C TYR A 75 -29.42 -11.25 -25.80
N ALA A 76 -30.24 -11.99 -25.04
CA ALA A 76 -30.08 -13.42 -24.73
C ALA A 76 -30.69 -13.76 -23.37
N SER A 77 -31.92 -14.28 -23.42
CA SER A 77 -32.39 -15.29 -22.47
C SER A 77 -31.35 -16.42 -22.37
N GLY A 78 -30.49 -16.42 -21.35
CA GLY A 78 -29.53 -17.51 -21.10
C GLY A 78 -28.30 -17.13 -20.24
N ASN A 79 -27.61 -18.17 -19.73
CA ASN A 79 -26.42 -18.12 -18.84
C ASN A 79 -25.29 -17.14 -19.21
N SER A 80 -25.25 -16.62 -20.44
CA SER A 80 -24.21 -15.70 -20.95
C SER A 80 -24.30 -14.27 -20.39
N GLN A 81 -25.49 -13.80 -20.01
CA GLN A 81 -25.69 -12.44 -19.46
C GLN A 81 -25.17 -12.33 -18.01
N ALA A 82 -25.35 -13.40 -17.22
CA ALA A 82 -24.81 -13.51 -15.85
C ALA A 82 -23.28 -13.44 -15.85
N ASN A 83 -22.62 -14.10 -16.80
CA ASN A 83 -21.16 -14.10 -16.91
C ASN A 83 -20.59 -12.72 -17.28
N LEU A 84 -21.30 -11.94 -18.11
CA LEU A 84 -20.86 -10.59 -18.49
C LEU A 84 -21.04 -9.60 -17.33
N MET A 85 -22.13 -9.71 -16.56
CA MET A 85 -22.34 -8.92 -15.34
C MET A 85 -21.36 -9.30 -14.22
N LEU A 86 -21.04 -10.59 -14.07
CA LEU A 86 -19.97 -11.06 -13.19
C LEU A 86 -18.61 -10.46 -13.61
N ALA A 87 -18.28 -10.53 -14.89
CA ALA A 87 -17.01 -10.02 -15.40
C ALA A 87 -16.89 -8.49 -15.23
N GLY A 88 -17.97 -7.75 -15.50
CA GLY A 88 -18.02 -6.30 -15.34
C GLY A 88 -17.92 -5.83 -13.90
N SER A 89 -18.61 -6.51 -12.97
CA SER A 89 -18.54 -6.22 -11.54
C SER A 89 -17.15 -6.53 -10.95
N VAL A 90 -16.55 -7.67 -11.31
CA VAL A 90 -15.17 -8.00 -10.89
C VAL A 90 -14.18 -6.97 -11.41
N LEU A 91 -14.22 -6.63 -12.69
CA LEU A 91 -13.28 -5.65 -13.26
C LEU A 91 -13.44 -4.27 -12.64
N CYS A 92 -14.67 -3.81 -12.39
CA CYS A 92 -14.91 -2.48 -11.85
C CYS A 92 -14.60 -2.40 -10.34
N GLY A 93 -15.07 -3.34 -9.53
CA GLY A 93 -14.86 -3.34 -8.07
C GLY A 93 -13.41 -3.66 -7.68
N VAL A 94 -12.79 -4.67 -8.33
CA VAL A 94 -11.42 -5.07 -8.00
C VAL A 94 -10.40 -4.02 -8.41
N CYS A 95 -10.59 -3.35 -9.57
CA CYS A 95 -9.57 -2.44 -10.10
C CYS A 95 -9.79 -0.96 -9.73
N ALA A 96 -11.03 -0.46 -9.70
CA ALA A 96 -11.26 0.98 -9.57
C ALA A 96 -10.84 1.54 -8.20
N VAL A 97 -11.09 0.79 -7.12
CA VAL A 97 -10.79 1.24 -5.75
C VAL A 97 -9.28 1.27 -5.48
N PRO A 98 -8.50 0.22 -5.82
CA PRO A 98 -7.05 0.34 -5.77
C PRO A 98 -6.56 1.49 -6.65
N ILE A 99 -7.02 1.63 -7.90
CA ILE A 99 -6.57 2.70 -8.80
C ILE A 99 -6.80 4.10 -8.19
N ALA A 100 -7.96 4.34 -7.57
CA ALA A 100 -8.23 5.60 -6.88
C ALA A 100 -7.28 5.82 -5.70
N VAL A 101 -6.99 4.78 -4.90
CA VAL A 101 -6.02 4.86 -3.81
C VAL A 101 -4.58 5.09 -4.32
N PHE A 102 -4.23 4.56 -5.49
CA PHE A 102 -2.96 4.82 -6.16
C PHE A 102 -2.86 6.25 -6.70
N ARG A 103 -3.96 6.81 -7.23
CA ARG A 103 -3.98 8.17 -7.81
C ARG A 103 -4.09 9.29 -6.80
N TYR A 104 -4.69 9.05 -5.64
CA TYR A 104 -4.84 10.06 -4.59
C TYR A 104 -3.95 9.73 -3.39
N PRO A 105 -2.64 10.07 -3.46
CA PRO A 105 -1.72 9.88 -2.36
C PRO A 105 -2.18 10.75 -1.19
N HIS A 106 -2.51 10.11 -0.08
CA HIS A 106 -2.80 10.81 1.15
C HIS A 106 -1.48 11.32 1.73
N ASN A 107 -1.44 12.60 2.11
CA ASN A 107 -0.27 13.17 2.76
C ASN A 107 -0.24 12.67 4.20
N VAL A 108 0.60 11.68 4.48
CA VAL A 108 0.75 11.12 5.81
C VAL A 108 1.81 11.93 6.53
N THR A 109 1.39 12.72 7.51
CA THR A 109 2.30 13.46 8.38
C THR A 109 2.78 12.54 9.51
N PRO A 110 4.09 12.30 9.65
CA PRO A 110 4.62 11.54 10.77
C PRO A 110 4.30 12.25 12.10
N PRO A 111 4.14 11.49 13.21
CA PRO A 111 3.86 12.07 14.51
C PRO A 111 5.02 12.98 14.95
N PRO A 112 4.75 14.27 15.23
CA PRO A 112 5.81 15.25 15.51
C PRO A 112 6.56 14.95 16.81
N GLU A 113 5.91 14.29 17.77
CA GLU A 113 6.46 13.90 19.07
C GLU A 113 7.71 13.00 18.93
N ARG A 114 7.76 12.13 17.91
CA ARG A 114 8.89 11.24 17.64
C ARG A 114 10.10 11.96 17.05
N LEU A 115 9.89 13.14 16.48
CA LEU A 115 10.91 13.91 15.77
C LEU A 115 11.58 14.97 16.67
N LEU A 116 10.99 15.28 17.83
CA LEU A 116 11.54 16.26 18.76
C LEU A 116 12.87 15.75 19.37
N GLY A 117 13.94 16.54 19.20
CA GLY A 117 15.25 16.25 19.79
C GLY A 117 16.10 15.21 19.05
N LYS A 118 15.72 14.80 17.84
CA LYS A 118 16.50 13.87 16.99
C LYS A 118 17.40 14.63 16.01
N SER A 119 18.45 13.98 15.51
CA SER A 119 19.32 14.56 14.48
C SER A 119 18.54 14.70 13.16
N PRO A 120 18.90 15.68 12.30
CA PRO A 120 18.23 15.87 11.01
C PRO A 120 18.35 14.62 10.11
N GLU A 121 19.47 13.91 10.17
CA GLU A 121 19.67 12.67 9.41
C GLU A 121 18.68 11.57 9.83
N TYR A 122 18.43 11.43 11.14
CA TYR A 122 17.41 10.49 11.64
C TYR A 122 16.01 10.90 11.19
N MET A 123 15.69 12.20 11.21
CA MET A 123 14.37 12.70 10.80
C MET A 123 14.09 12.42 9.32
N GLU A 124 15.07 12.61 8.45
CA GLU A 124 14.95 12.32 7.01
C GLU A 124 14.74 10.83 6.76
N ALA A 125 15.60 9.99 7.35
CA ALA A 125 15.52 8.53 7.22
C ALA A 125 14.17 8.01 7.76
N TYR A 126 13.75 8.47 8.93
CA TYR A 126 12.47 8.11 9.54
C TYR A 126 11.30 8.55 8.65
N THR A 127 11.29 9.79 8.16
CA THR A 127 10.18 10.31 7.34
C THR A 127 10.06 9.56 6.01
N GLN A 128 11.18 9.23 5.37
CA GLN A 128 11.20 8.45 4.13
C GLN A 128 10.72 7.01 4.36
N ALA A 129 11.21 6.35 5.41
CA ALA A 129 10.74 5.02 5.82
C ALA A 129 9.25 5.05 6.16
N TYR A 130 8.81 6.09 6.86
CA TYR A 130 7.43 6.26 7.29
C TYR A 130 6.48 6.41 6.09
N LYS A 131 6.84 7.29 5.14
CA LYS A 131 6.04 7.53 3.94
C LYS A 131 5.94 6.28 3.05
N SER A 132 7.07 5.62 2.79
CA SER A 132 7.12 4.45 1.91
C SER A 132 6.33 3.26 2.46
N ARG A 133 6.48 2.96 3.75
CA ARG A 133 5.77 1.85 4.42
C ARG A 133 4.27 2.13 4.56
N THR A 134 3.87 3.37 4.85
CA THR A 134 2.44 3.71 4.96
C THR A 134 1.73 3.51 3.61
N VAL A 135 2.36 3.92 2.52
CA VAL A 135 1.83 3.71 1.17
C VAL A 135 1.71 2.21 0.85
N LEU A 136 2.70 1.41 1.25
CA LEU A 136 2.68 -0.04 1.06
C LEU A 136 1.53 -0.71 1.83
N LEU A 137 1.39 -0.41 3.13
CA LEU A 137 0.34 -0.98 3.97
C LEU A 137 -1.05 -0.61 3.44
N ARG A 138 -1.24 0.66 3.04
CA ARG A 138 -2.49 1.11 2.43
C ARG A 138 -2.84 0.29 1.20
N LYS A 139 -1.88 0.06 0.30
CA LYS A 139 -2.08 -0.77 -0.90
C LYS A 139 -2.52 -2.18 -0.52
N ILE A 140 -1.79 -2.83 0.38
CA ILE A 140 -2.06 -4.21 0.80
C ILE A 140 -3.45 -4.34 1.46
N PHE A 141 -3.80 -3.45 2.39
CA PHE A 141 -5.10 -3.56 3.08
C PHE A 141 -6.28 -3.20 2.19
N VAL A 142 -6.14 -2.22 1.29
CA VAL A 142 -7.19 -1.87 0.34
C VAL A 142 -7.39 -2.99 -0.68
N THR A 143 -6.32 -3.58 -1.22
CA THR A 143 -6.44 -4.72 -2.14
C THR A 143 -7.02 -5.94 -1.44
N ALA A 144 -6.56 -6.24 -0.22
CA ALA A 144 -7.12 -7.33 0.58
C ALA A 144 -8.62 -7.14 0.85
N GLY A 145 -9.04 -5.93 1.25
CA GLY A 145 -10.45 -5.60 1.47
C GLY A 145 -11.30 -5.75 0.19
N SER A 146 -10.76 -5.33 -0.96
CA SER A 146 -11.44 -5.46 -2.26
C SER A 146 -11.57 -6.93 -2.70
N ILE A 147 -10.55 -7.77 -2.47
CA ILE A 147 -10.62 -9.20 -2.79
C ILE A 147 -11.63 -9.91 -1.89
N VAL A 148 -11.54 -9.69 -0.56
CA VAL A 148 -12.41 -10.36 0.41
C VAL A 148 -13.88 -10.00 0.18
N SER A 149 -14.17 -8.71 -0.06
CA SER A 149 -15.54 -8.27 -0.34
C SER A 149 -16.11 -8.89 -1.62
N ASN A 150 -15.34 -8.92 -2.71
CA ASN A 150 -15.79 -9.52 -3.97
C ASN A 150 -16.00 -11.03 -3.85
N LEU A 151 -15.12 -11.73 -3.13
CA LEU A 151 -15.32 -13.16 -2.88
C LEU A 151 -16.63 -13.43 -2.13
N GLY A 152 -16.95 -12.59 -1.14
CA GLY A 152 -18.22 -12.66 -0.41
C GLY A 152 -19.45 -12.38 -1.29
N VAL A 153 -19.36 -11.42 -2.22
CA VAL A 153 -20.44 -11.16 -3.18
C VAL A 153 -20.63 -12.35 -4.13
N MET A 154 -19.55 -12.97 -4.60
CA MET A 154 -19.63 -14.14 -5.49
C MET A 154 -20.24 -15.37 -4.82
N THR A 155 -19.91 -15.63 -3.55
CA THR A 155 -20.53 -16.73 -2.82
C THR A 155 -22.00 -16.49 -2.55
N LEU A 156 -22.41 -15.25 -2.27
CA LEU A 156 -23.83 -14.90 -2.15
C LEU A 156 -24.60 -15.06 -3.46
N LEU A 157 -24.03 -14.63 -4.59
CA LEU A 157 -24.69 -14.78 -5.90
C LEU A 157 -24.81 -16.24 -6.32
N THR A 158 -23.76 -17.04 -6.14
CA THR A 158 -23.80 -18.48 -6.48
C THR A 158 -24.74 -19.28 -5.59
N THR A 159 -24.86 -18.92 -4.30
CA THR A 159 -25.82 -19.57 -3.40
C THR A 159 -27.27 -19.22 -3.70
N GLN A 160 -27.57 -18.01 -4.18
CA GLN A 160 -28.94 -17.68 -4.63
C GLN A 160 -29.34 -18.43 -5.91
N VAL A 161 -28.43 -18.55 -6.88
CA VAL A 161 -28.69 -19.30 -8.12
C VAL A 161 -28.86 -20.80 -7.87
N GLY A 162 -28.15 -21.37 -6.89
CA GLY A 162 -28.26 -22.78 -6.52
C GLY A 162 -29.55 -23.14 -5.76
N LEU A 163 -30.25 -22.17 -5.19
CA LEU A 163 -31.47 -22.38 -4.39
C LEU A 163 -32.78 -22.28 -5.17
N GLY A 164 -32.74 -22.00 -6.48
CA GLY A 164 -33.91 -22.14 -7.35
C GLY A 164 -35.10 -21.28 -6.92
N ILE A 165 -34.97 -19.96 -7.09
CA ILE A 165 -36.11 -19.04 -7.27
C ILE A 165 -35.97 -18.39 -8.64
#